data_AF-A0A3D1IZ32-F1
#
_entry.id   AF-A0A3D1IZ32-F1
#
_cell.length_a   1.000
_cell.length_b   1.000
_cell.length_c   1.000
_cell.angle_alpha   90.00
_cell.angle_beta   90.00
_cell.angle_gamma   90.00
#
_symmetry.space_group_name_H-M   'P 1'
#
loop_
_entity.id
_entity.type
_entity.pdbx_description
1 polymer ?
#
loop_
_entity_poly.entity_id
_entity_poly.type
_entity_poly.pdbx_seq_one_letter_code
_entity_poly.pdbx_strand_id
1 'polypeptide(L)'
;MHIPIILIVSIILLSGCATPSEQAAQMQREMDRTVVIYGPACEKLGYTVNTDQWRSCVLQLSAKDDVKGYGYYPYPYYGPYYPHWGY
;
A
#
# COMPACT_ATOMS: atom_id res chain seq x y z
N MET A 1 16.69 23.89 -35.02
CA MET A 1 15.55 22.94 -34.89
C MET A 1 15.57 22.11 -33.60
N HIS A 2 16.61 22.17 -32.75
CA HIS A 2 16.71 21.38 -31.50
C HIS A 2 16.06 22.02 -30.25
N ILE A 3 15.80 23.33 -30.29
CA ILE A 3 15.19 24.10 -29.19
C ILE A 3 13.81 23.58 -28.76
N PRO A 4 12.85 23.26 -29.66
CA PRO A 4 11.54 22.76 -29.23
C PRO A 4 11.62 21.37 -28.57
N ILE A 5 12.57 20.53 -29.00
CA ILE A 5 12.72 19.15 -28.49
C ILE A 5 13.18 19.16 -27.02
N ILE A 6 14.14 20.03 -26.69
CA ILE A 6 14.67 20.15 -25.31
C ILE A 6 13.58 20.66 -24.36
N LEU A 7 12.72 21.57 -24.82
CA LEU A 7 11.62 22.15 -24.03
C LEU A 7 10.53 21.11 -23.74
N ILE A 8 10.18 20.27 -24.71
CA ILE A 8 9.20 19.19 -24.55
C ILE A 8 9.72 18.10 -23.59
N VAL A 9 10.99 17.69 -23.74
CA VAL A 9 11.63 16.70 -22.86
C VAL A 9 11.65 17.17 -21.39
N SER A 10 11.92 18.45 -21.16
CA SER A 10 11.95 19.03 -19.82
C SER A 10 10.58 18.96 -19.13
N ILE A 11 9.49 19.20 -19.86
CA ILE A 11 8.12 19.16 -19.32
C ILE A 11 7.72 17.72 -18.93
N ILE A 12 8.11 16.72 -19.74
CA ILE A 12 7.80 15.31 -19.47
C ILE A 12 8.55 14.83 -18.22
N LEU A 13 9.82 15.22 -18.04
CA LEU A 13 10.58 14.87 -16.83
C LEU A 13 9.98 15.46 -15.55
N LEU A 14 9.40 16.67 -15.60
CA LEU A 14 8.73 17.26 -14.43
C LEU A 14 7.42 16.57 -14.06
N SER A 15 6.68 16.00 -15.02
CA SER A 15 5.44 15.26 -14.75
C SER A 15 5.66 13.87 -14.11
N GLY A 16 6.88 13.31 -14.20
CA GLY A 16 7.23 12.03 -13.58
C GLY A 16 7.50 12.10 -12.07
N CYS A 17 7.67 13.30 -11.50
CA CYS A 17 7.88 13.49 -10.06
C CYS A 17 6.61 13.91 -9.29
N ALA A 18 5.47 14.12 -9.95
CA ALA A 18 4.24 14.66 -9.35
C ALA A 18 3.29 13.60 -8.75
N THR A 19 3.56 12.31 -8.96
CA THR A 19 2.76 11.17 -8.45
C THR A 19 2.87 10.80 -6.96
N PRO A 20 3.82 11.29 -6.12
CA PRO A 20 3.89 10.84 -4.71
C PRO A 20 2.71 11.37 -3.87
N SER A 21 2.08 12.46 -4.29
CA SER A 21 0.96 13.06 -3.56
C SER A 21 -0.32 12.21 -3.63
N GLU A 22 -0.62 11.64 -4.80
CA GLU A 22 -1.77 10.75 -4.99
C GLU A 22 -1.59 9.42 -4.26
N GLN A 23 -0.39 8.83 -4.30
CA GLN A 23 -0.09 7.61 -3.55
C GLN A 23 -0.19 7.83 -2.04
N ALA A 24 0.38 8.92 -1.53
CA ALA A 24 0.26 9.27 -0.11
C ALA A 24 -1.21 9.46 0.29
N ALA A 25 -2.01 10.17 -0.52
CA ALA A 25 -3.44 10.38 -0.23
C ALA A 25 -4.24 9.07 -0.23
N GLN A 26 -3.91 8.11 -1.09
CA GLN A 26 -4.54 6.78 -1.08
C GLN A 26 -4.15 5.97 0.15
N MET A 27 -2.86 5.94 0.50
CA MET A 27 -2.36 5.25 1.69
C MET A 27 -2.94 5.84 2.98
N GLN A 28 -3.12 7.16 3.06
CA GLN A 28 -3.75 7.79 4.22
C GLN A 28 -5.21 7.35 4.41
N ARG A 29 -5.98 7.23 3.32
CA ARG A 29 -7.38 6.76 3.39
C ARG A 29 -7.48 5.30 3.79
N GLU A 30 -6.55 4.48 3.34
CA GLU A 30 -6.47 3.08 3.72
C GLU A 30 -6.12 2.92 5.22
N MET A 31 -5.18 3.73 5.71
CA MET A 31 -4.83 3.79 7.13
C MET A 31 -5.99 4.26 8.00
N ASP A 32 -6.77 5.26 7.55
CA ASP A 32 -7.96 5.73 8.29
C ASP A 32 -8.97 4.60 8.50
N ARG A 33 -9.21 3.79 7.45
CA ARG A 33 -10.07 2.61 7.54
C ARG A 33 -9.53 1.57 8.51
N THR A 34 -8.24 1.22 8.43
CA THR A 34 -7.66 0.18 9.29
C THR A 34 -7.61 0.60 10.75
N VAL A 35 -7.40 1.88 11.03
CA VAL A 35 -7.51 2.45 12.38
C VAL A 35 -8.92 2.28 12.96
N VAL A 36 -9.98 2.53 12.18
CA VAL A 36 -11.36 2.36 12.66
C VAL A 36 -11.66 0.88 12.97
N ILE A 37 -11.13 -0.05 12.17
CA ILE A 37 -11.40 -1.50 12.31
C ILE A 37 -10.58 -2.11 13.46
N TYR A 38 -9.26 -1.87 13.49
CA TYR A 38 -8.35 -2.55 14.42
C TYR A 38 -7.92 -1.67 15.61
N GLY A 39 -8.09 -0.36 15.55
CA GLY A 39 -7.76 0.58 16.64
C GLY A 39 -8.41 0.19 17.97
N PRO A 40 -9.73 -0.10 18.03
CA PRO A 40 -10.40 -0.53 19.25
C PRO A 40 -9.87 -1.85 19.82
N ALA A 41 -9.36 -2.75 18.96
CA ALA A 41 -8.71 -3.97 19.42
C ALA A 41 -7.37 -3.67 20.08
N CYS A 42 -6.57 -2.77 19.50
CA CYS A 42 -5.31 -2.33 20.07
C CYS A 42 -5.50 -1.55 21.39
N GLU A 43 -6.57 -0.78 21.53
CA GLU A 43 -6.94 -0.14 22.81
C GLU A 43 -7.26 -1.18 23.89
N LYS A 44 -8.05 -2.22 23.54
CA LYS A 44 -8.35 -3.34 24.46
C LYS A 44 -7.12 -4.15 24.85
N LEU A 45 -6.09 -4.16 24.00
CA LEU A 45 -4.79 -4.77 24.29
C LEU A 45 -3.90 -3.88 25.18
N GLY A 46 -4.37 -2.68 25.54
CA GLY A 46 -3.68 -1.76 26.46
C GLY A 46 -2.76 -0.74 25.78
N TYR A 47 -2.75 -0.68 24.45
CA TYR A 47 -1.96 0.33 23.74
C TYR A 47 -2.67 1.69 23.80
N THR A 48 -1.89 2.74 24.11
CA THR A 48 -2.41 4.12 24.14
C THR A 48 -2.62 4.63 22.71
N VAL A 49 -3.82 5.15 22.42
CA VAL A 49 -4.19 5.69 21.11
C VAL A 49 -3.18 6.73 20.62
N ASN A 50 -2.91 6.75 19.31
CA ASN A 50 -1.96 7.65 18.66
C ASN A 50 -0.49 7.50 19.07
N THR A 51 -0.13 6.47 19.85
CA THR A 51 1.28 6.11 20.07
C THR A 51 1.83 5.26 18.92
N ASP A 52 3.16 5.25 18.77
CA ASP A 52 3.84 4.42 17.78
C ASP A 52 3.53 2.92 17.98
N GLN A 53 3.49 2.48 19.25
CA GLN A 53 3.14 1.11 19.61
C GLN A 53 1.71 0.74 19.18
N TRP A 54 0.75 1.66 19.37
CA TRP A 54 -0.62 1.47 18.92
C TRP A 54 -0.70 1.39 17.38
N ARG A 55 0.00 2.26 16.65
CA ARG A 55 0.07 2.21 15.17
C ARG A 55 0.66 0.89 14.69
N SER A 56 1.75 0.43 15.33
CA SER A 56 2.36 -0.87 15.01
C SER A 56 1.38 -2.03 15.24
N CYS A 57 0.61 -1.99 16.34
CA CYS A 57 -0.44 -2.98 16.58
C CYS A 57 -1.50 -3.00 15.48
N VAL A 58 -2.01 -1.84 15.07
CA VAL A 58 -3.01 -1.70 13.99
C VAL A 58 -2.48 -2.30 12.68
N LEU A 59 -1.24 -1.96 12.30
CA LEU A 59 -0.59 -2.48 11.10
C LEU A 59 -0.36 -3.98 11.13
N GLN A 60 0.03 -4.53 12.28
CA GLN A 60 0.22 -5.97 12.43
C GLN A 60 -1.10 -6.74 12.35
N LEU A 61 -2.18 -6.18 12.89
CA LEU A 61 -3.51 -6.79 12.82
C LEU A 61 -4.06 -6.76 11.39
N SER A 62 -3.93 -5.63 10.68
CA SER A 62 -4.36 -5.53 9.28
C SER A 62 -3.59 -6.50 8.40
N ALA A 63 -2.26 -6.52 8.50
CA ALA A 63 -1.43 -7.43 7.70
C ALA A 63 -1.76 -8.91 7.98
N LYS A 64 -2.07 -9.26 9.23
CA LYS A 64 -2.52 -10.62 9.58
C LYS A 64 -3.85 -10.99 8.91
N ASP A 65 -4.75 -10.03 8.77
CA ASP A 65 -6.07 -10.24 8.16
C ASP A 65 -5.96 -10.35 6.62
N ASP A 66 -5.12 -9.51 6.00
CA ASP A 66 -4.79 -9.60 4.57
C ASP A 66 -4.23 -10.97 4.18
N VAL A 67 -3.30 -11.50 4.99
CA VAL A 67 -2.72 -12.84 4.78
C VAL A 67 -3.76 -13.95 4.93
N LYS A 68 -4.70 -13.81 5.88
CA LYS A 68 -5.82 -14.76 6.01
C LYS A 68 -6.76 -14.70 4.81
N GLY A 69 -7.01 -13.51 4.26
CA GLY A 69 -7.81 -13.31 3.05
C GLY A 69 -7.18 -13.97 1.82
N TYR A 70 -5.86 -13.86 1.65
CA TYR A 70 -5.12 -14.54 0.58
C TYR A 70 -5.10 -16.07 0.72
N GLY A 71 -5.12 -16.60 1.94
CA GLY A 71 -5.14 -18.03 2.22
C GLY A 71 -6.49 -18.72 1.97
N TYR A 72 -7.57 -17.96 1.75
CA TYR A 72 -8.93 -18.49 1.52
C TYR A 72 -9.33 -18.43 0.04
N TYR A 73 -8.45 -18.85 -0.87
CA TYR A 73 -8.86 -19.23 -2.23
C TYR A 73 -8.86 -20.76 -2.35
N PRO A 74 -10.04 -21.42 -2.33
CA PRO A 74 -10.14 -22.84 -2.61
C PRO A 74 -10.05 -23.06 -4.13
N TYR A 75 -8.89 -22.79 -4.74
CA TYR A 75 -8.63 -23.24 -6.10
C TYR A 75 -8.05 -24.67 -6.06
N PRO A 76 -8.71 -25.66 -6.67
CA PRO A 76 -8.08 -26.94 -6.92
C PRO A 76 -6.88 -26.71 -7.84
N TYR A 77 -5.79 -27.34 -7.46
CA TYR A 77 -4.46 -27.24 -8.04
C TYR A 77 -4.45 -27.60 -9.53
N TYR A 78 -4.68 -26.62 -10.41
CA TYR A 78 -4.30 -26.65 -11.83
C TYR A 78 -3.84 -25.25 -12.23
N GLY A 79 -2.64 -24.88 -11.79
CA GLY A 79 -1.95 -23.68 -12.26
C GLY A 79 -1.07 -24.02 -13.47
N PRO A 80 -1.24 -23.38 -14.63
CA PRO A 80 -0.27 -23.48 -15.72
C PRO A 80 1.05 -22.84 -15.28
N TYR A 81 2.16 -23.49 -15.61
CA TYR A 81 3.52 -22.98 -15.40
C TYR A 81 3.63 -21.55 -15.98
N TYR A 82 3.75 -20.55 -15.12
CA TYR A 82 4.26 -19.23 -15.52
C TYR A 82 5.77 -19.26 -15.43
N PRO A 83 6.50 -19.16 -16.55
CA PRO A 83 7.95 -19.08 -16.51
C PRO A 83 8.36 -17.72 -15.94
N HIS A 84 9.12 -17.75 -14.85
CA HIS A 84 9.81 -16.59 -14.32
C HIS A 84 10.85 -16.11 -15.35
N TRP A 85 10.49 -15.15 -16.20
CA TRP A 85 11.47 -14.44 -17.01
C TRP A 85 11.82 -13.15 -16.29
N GLY A 86 13.12 -13.00 -16.06
CA GLY A 86 13.70 -11.98 -15.22
C GLY A 86 13.67 -10.58 -15.80
N TYR A 87 13.86 -9.64 -14.87
CA TYR A 87 14.69 -8.45 -14.99
C TYR A 87 15.30 -8.17 -13.62
#